data_AF-A0AAD2DQ96-F1
#
_entry.id   AF-A0AAD2DQ96-F1
#
_cell.length_a   1.000
_cell.length_b   1.000
_cell.length_c   1.000
_cell.angle_alpha   90.00
_cell.angle_beta   90.00
_cell.angle_gamma   90.00
#
_symmetry.space_group_name_H-M   'P 1'
#
loop_
_entity.id
_entity.type
_entity.pdbx_description
1 polymer ?
#
loop_
_entity_poly.entity_id
_entity_poly.type
_entity_poly.pdbx_seq_one_letter_code
_entity_poly.pdbx_strand_id
1 'polypeptide(L)'
;MAETRKNNKKEVIRLEPESVIPILKPKLTVHLANLIEHTSDRTEFLKLCKRVEYTIRAWYLLQFEDLMQLYSLFDPVYGAQKLDQQNLSPDEVDILEQNFLTYLFQVECNTQEGRDS
;
A
#
# COMPACT_ATOMS: atom_id res chain seq x y z
N MET A 1 28.17 -39.61 -22.67
CA MET A 1 26.91 -38.86 -22.42
C MET A 1 26.72 -38.75 -20.92
N ALA A 2 26.75 -37.54 -20.38
CA ALA A 2 26.29 -37.25 -19.02
C ALA A 2 25.86 -35.79 -18.97
N GLU A 3 24.56 -35.54 -19.21
CA GLU A 3 23.94 -34.22 -19.05
C GLU A 3 23.89 -33.87 -17.56
N THR A 4 24.54 -32.77 -17.19
CA THR A 4 24.41 -32.20 -15.85
C THR A 4 23.18 -31.28 -15.86
N ARG A 5 22.06 -31.77 -15.31
CA ARG A 5 20.84 -30.98 -15.11
C ARG A 5 21.13 -29.84 -14.13
N LYS A 6 21.25 -28.61 -14.64
CA LYS A 6 21.29 -27.38 -13.84
C LYS A 6 19.92 -27.18 -13.19
N ASN A 7 19.79 -27.53 -11.91
CA ASN A 7 18.64 -27.18 -11.10
C ASN A 7 18.59 -25.66 -10.94
N ASN A 8 17.74 -24.99 -11.71
CA ASN A 8 17.34 -23.60 -11.50
C ASN A 8 16.60 -23.50 -10.16
N LYS A 9 17.34 -23.28 -9.08
CA LYS A 9 16.76 -22.93 -7.78
C LYS A 9 16.12 -21.56 -7.94
N LYS A 10 14.79 -21.52 -7.95
CA LYS A 10 14.01 -20.28 -7.84
C LYS A 10 14.42 -19.62 -6.53
N GLU A 11 15.16 -18.52 -6.62
CA GLU A 11 15.42 -17.64 -5.49
C GLU A 11 14.09 -17.02 -5.08
N VAL A 12 13.49 -17.60 -4.04
CA VAL A 12 12.28 -17.07 -3.41
C VAL A 12 12.75 -15.96 -2.49
N ILE A 13 12.61 -14.71 -2.93
CA ILE A 13 12.82 -13.52 -2.09
C ILE A 13 11.75 -13.58 -0.99
N ARG A 14 12.17 -13.84 0.24
CA ARG A 14 11.31 -13.76 1.41
C ARG A 14 11.25 -12.29 1.82
N LEU A 15 10.14 -11.62 1.52
CA LEU A 15 9.82 -10.34 2.12
C LEU A 15 9.41 -10.61 3.57
N GLU A 16 10.28 -10.25 4.51
CA GLU A 16 9.89 -10.16 5.92
C GLU A 16 8.87 -9.02 6.04
N PRO A 17 7.67 -9.25 6.61
CA PRO A 17 6.70 -8.18 6.79
C PRO A 17 7.31 -7.11 7.69
N GLU A 18 7.28 -5.86 7.23
CA GLU A 18 7.64 -4.68 8.01
C GLU A 18 7.00 -4.79 9.40
N SER A 19 7.74 -4.44 10.47
CA SER A 19 7.21 -4.48 11.83
C SER A 19 6.01 -3.53 11.94
N VAL A 20 4.80 -4.08 11.78
CA VAL A 20 3.56 -3.34 11.93
C VAL A 20 3.52 -2.86 13.37
N ILE A 21 3.63 -1.54 13.60
CA ILE A 21 3.46 -0.97 14.93
C ILE A 21 2.09 -1.45 15.44
N PRO A 22 2.03 -2.26 16.52
CA PRO A 22 0.78 -2.78 17.01
C PRO A 22 -0.13 -1.61 17.34
N ILE A 23 -1.30 -1.58 16.71
CA ILE A 23 -2.19 -0.43 16.73
C ILE A 23 -2.68 -0.23 18.17
N LEU A 24 -2.03 0.67 18.92
CA LEU A 24 -2.46 1.10 20.25
C LEU A 24 -3.80 1.87 20.22
N LYS A 25 -4.27 2.24 19.01
CA LYS A 25 -5.42 3.13 18.80
C LYS A 25 -6.73 2.60 19.40
N PRO A 26 -7.16 1.32 19.26
CA PRO A 26 -8.42 0.87 19.85
C PRO A 26 -8.41 0.96 21.38
N LYS A 27 -7.30 0.59 22.02
CA LYS A 27 -7.15 0.66 23.48
C LYS A 27 -7.16 2.11 23.97
N LEU A 28 -6.47 3.00 23.27
CA LEU A 28 -6.44 4.43 23.59
C LEU A 28 -7.83 5.08 23.41
N THR A 29 -8.50 4.83 22.29
CA THR A 29 -9.84 5.36 22.01
C THR A 29 -10.85 4.92 23.06
N VAL A 30 -10.83 3.63 23.46
CA VAL A 30 -11.71 3.12 24.52
C VAL A 30 -11.39 3.77 25.87
N HIS A 31 -10.11 3.90 26.20
CA HIS A 31 -9.70 4.53 27.46
C HIS A 31 -10.14 6.00 27.53
N LEU A 32 -9.86 6.79 26.49
CA LEU A 32 -10.28 8.20 26.40
C LEU A 32 -11.81 8.35 26.44
N ALA A 33 -12.54 7.48 25.73
CA ALA A 33 -14.00 7.49 25.74
C ALA A 33 -14.59 7.22 27.14
N ASN A 34 -13.91 6.42 27.97
CA ASN A 34 -14.35 6.11 29.33
C ASN A 34 -14.05 7.22 30.34
N LEU A 35 -13.19 8.18 30.00
CA LEU A 35 -12.94 9.38 30.81
C LEU A 35 -14.02 10.47 30.61
N ILE A 36 -14.90 10.30 29.63
CA ILE A 36 -15.97 11.25 29.33
C ILE A 36 -17.21 10.88 30.16
N GLU A 37 -17.64 11.80 31.04
CA GLU A 37 -18.74 11.57 31.97
C GLU A 37 -20.11 11.45 31.28
N HIS A 38 -20.38 12.31 30.29
CA HIS A 38 -21.67 12.33 29.61
C HIS A 38 -21.71 11.33 28.45
N THR A 39 -22.72 10.44 28.47
CA THR A 39 -22.92 9.41 27.44
C THR A 39 -23.12 9.99 26.03
N SER A 40 -23.73 11.17 25.91
CA SER A 40 -23.88 11.89 24.63
C SER A 40 -22.52 12.21 24.03
N ASP A 41 -21.65 12.80 24.84
CA ASP A 41 -20.34 13.30 24.41
C ASP A 41 -19.40 12.15 24.10
N ARG A 42 -19.49 11.06 24.89
CA ARG A 42 -18.80 9.81 24.60
C ARG A 42 -19.19 9.24 23.23
N THR A 43 -20.47 9.31 22.87
CA THR A 43 -20.96 8.82 21.58
C THR A 43 -20.45 9.68 20.43
N GLU A 44 -20.47 11.00 20.57
CA GLU A 44 -19.93 11.92 19.56
C GLU A 44 -18.41 11.80 19.41
N PHE A 45 -17.68 11.62 20.50
CA PHE A 45 -16.25 11.35 20.48
C PHE A 45 -15.92 10.08 19.69
N LEU A 46 -16.65 8.98 19.94
CA LEU A 46 -16.44 7.73 19.20
C LEU A 46 -16.78 7.86 17.71
N LYS A 47 -17.81 8.63 17.35
CA LYS A 47 -18.13 8.96 15.95
C LYS A 47 -16.99 9.75 15.31
N LEU A 48 -16.44 10.73 16.01
CA LEU A 48 -15.29 11.51 15.54
C LEU A 48 -14.08 10.62 15.29
N CYS A 49 -13.72 9.76 16.25
CA CYS A 49 -12.59 8.82 16.08
C CYS A 49 -12.77 7.93 14.85
N LYS A 50 -13.96 7.36 14.65
CA LYS A 50 -14.28 6.56 13.45
C LYS A 50 -14.16 7.38 12.17
N ARG A 51 -14.67 8.62 12.18
CA ARG A 51 -14.60 9.51 11.01
C ARG A 51 -13.16 9.82 10.64
N VAL A 52 -12.32 10.14 11.62
CA VAL A 52 -10.88 10.37 11.40
C VAL A 52 -10.22 9.10 10.84
N GLU A 53 -10.51 7.93 11.40
CA GLU A 53 -9.96 6.65 10.90
C GLU A 53 -10.38 6.37 9.45
N TYR A 54 -11.65 6.56 9.12
CA TYR A 54 -12.15 6.37 7.76
C TYR A 54 -11.60 7.41 6.78
N THR A 55 -11.46 8.67 7.19
CA THR A 55 -10.83 9.70 6.37
C THR A 55 -9.39 9.33 6.07
N ILE A 56 -8.60 8.92 7.08
CA ILE A 56 -7.21 8.49 6.87
C ILE A 56 -7.18 7.28 5.92
N ARG A 57 -8.03 6.27 6.12
CA ARG A 57 -8.10 5.12 5.21
C ARG A 57 -8.47 5.52 3.78
N ALA A 58 -9.44 6.41 3.60
CA ALA A 58 -9.84 6.89 2.28
C ALA A 58 -8.71 7.66 1.61
N TRP A 59 -8.00 8.51 2.34
CA TRP A 59 -6.82 9.23 1.85
C TRP A 59 -5.69 8.29 1.43
N TYR A 60 -5.41 7.27 2.24
CA TYR A 60 -4.45 6.22 1.86
C TYR A 60 -4.92 5.52 0.57
N LEU A 61 -6.17 5.07 0.50
CA LEU A 61 -6.68 4.40 -0.70
C LEU A 61 -6.56 5.28 -1.95
N LEU A 62 -6.94 6.56 -1.86
CA LEU A 62 -6.83 7.53 -2.96
C LEU A 62 -5.37 7.78 -3.36
N GLN A 63 -4.47 7.90 -2.39
CA GLN A 63 -3.03 8.08 -2.65
C GLN A 63 -2.43 6.87 -3.39
N PHE A 64 -2.97 5.68 -3.16
CA PHE A 64 -2.48 4.43 -3.74
C PHE A 64 -3.29 3.91 -4.92
N GLU A 65 -4.40 4.54 -5.29
CA GLU A 65 -5.32 4.06 -6.34
C GLU A 65 -4.62 4.02 -7.70
N ASP A 66 -3.99 5.13 -8.10
CA ASP A 66 -3.25 5.25 -9.36
C ASP A 66 -2.04 4.31 -9.39
N LEU A 67 -1.31 4.19 -8.26
CA LEU A 67 -0.16 3.30 -8.14
C LEU A 67 -0.59 1.82 -8.26
N MET A 68 -1.69 1.44 -7.62
CA MET A 68 -2.24 0.09 -7.71
C MET A 68 -2.76 -0.23 -9.10
N GLN A 69 -3.33 0.75 -9.80
CA GLN A 69 -3.77 0.58 -11.18
C GLN A 69 -2.57 0.33 -12.10
N LEU A 70 -1.50 1.13 -11.98
CA LEU A 70 -0.25 0.95 -12.71
C LEU A 70 0.40 -0.40 -12.38
N TYR A 71 0.53 -0.75 -11.10
CA TYR A 71 1.05 -2.04 -10.65
C TYR A 71 0.32 -3.21 -11.32
N SER A 72 -1.01 -3.10 -11.46
CA SER A 72 -1.83 -4.17 -12.04
C SER A 72 -1.54 -4.46 -13.52
N LEU A 73 -0.94 -3.50 -14.25
CA LEU A 73 -0.49 -3.66 -15.63
C LEU A 73 0.86 -4.40 -15.72
N PHE A 74 1.67 -4.33 -14.67
CA PHE A 74 2.99 -4.97 -14.58
C PHE A 74 2.98 -6.22 -13.70
N ASP A 75 1.79 -6.75 -13.38
CA ASP A 75 1.65 -8.02 -12.66
C ASP A 75 2.25 -9.20 -13.45
N PRO A 76 3.12 -10.03 -12.85
CA PRO A 76 3.84 -11.08 -13.58
C PRO A 76 2.94 -12.19 -14.13
N VAL A 77 1.69 -12.31 -13.69
CA VAL A 77 0.76 -13.35 -14.13
C VAL A 77 -0.19 -12.84 -15.21
N TYR A 78 -0.80 -11.67 -15.01
CA TYR A 78 -1.85 -11.13 -15.88
C TYR A 78 -1.50 -9.80 -16.56
N GLY A 79 -0.34 -9.21 -16.25
CA GLY A 79 0.06 -7.89 -16.74
C GLY A 79 0.20 -7.83 -18.26
N ALA A 80 0.91 -8.80 -18.85
CA ALA A 80 1.08 -8.88 -20.31
C ALA A 80 -0.27 -8.93 -21.05
N GLN A 81 -1.21 -9.73 -20.56
CA GLN A 81 -2.56 -9.82 -21.14
C GLN A 81 -3.33 -8.50 -21.04
N LYS A 82 -3.18 -7.77 -19.92
CA LYS A 82 -3.82 -6.47 -19.74
C LYS A 82 -3.22 -5.38 -20.62
N LEU A 83 -1.90 -5.40 -20.81
CA LEU A 83 -1.20 -4.49 -21.72
C LEU A 83 -1.63 -4.74 -23.17
N ASP A 84 -1.74 -6.00 -23.58
CA ASP A 84 -2.22 -6.37 -24.91
C ASP A 84 -3.66 -5.87 -25.16
N GLN A 85 -4.53 -5.92 -24.14
CA GLN A 85 -5.91 -5.40 -24.24
C GLN A 85 -5.98 -3.87 -24.41
N GLN A 86 -4.95 -3.15 -23.98
CA GLN A 86 -4.90 -1.69 -24.03
C GLN A 86 -4.42 -1.18 -25.40
N ASN A 87 -3.93 -2.06 -26.29
CA ASN A 87 -3.36 -1.70 -27.60
C ASN A 87 -2.31 -0.57 -27.53
N LEU A 88 -1.50 -0.58 -26.47
CA LEU A 88 -0.45 0.42 -26.29
C LEU A 88 0.75 0.10 -27.19
N SER A 89 1.36 1.14 -27.71
CA SER A 89 2.67 1.03 -28.37
C SER A 89 3.76 0.73 -27.34
N PRO A 90 4.89 0.12 -27.75
CA PRO A 90 6.02 -0.12 -26.86
C PRO A 90 6.50 1.15 -26.12
N ASP A 91 6.56 2.29 -26.82
CA ASP A 91 6.97 3.56 -26.23
C ASP A 91 6.02 4.05 -25.13
N GLU A 92 4.71 3.80 -25.27
CA GLU A 92 3.71 4.12 -24.24
C GLU A 92 3.83 3.21 -23.02
N VAL A 93 4.19 1.94 -23.22
CA VAL A 93 4.46 0.99 -22.13
C VAL A 93 5.70 1.42 -21.35
N ASP A 94 6.76 1.84 -22.02
CA ASP A 94 7.98 2.34 -21.38
C ASP A 94 7.69 3.59 -20.51
N ILE A 95 6.86 4.51 -21.00
CA ILE A 95 6.42 5.69 -20.23
C ILE A 95 5.62 5.27 -18.99
N LEU A 96 4.72 4.28 -19.11
CA LEU A 96 3.95 3.78 -17.97
C LEU A 96 4.83 3.09 -16.92
N GLU A 97 5.86 2.36 -17.35
CA GLU A 97 6.83 1.74 -16.44
C GLU A 97 7.62 2.81 -15.69
N GLN A 98 8.10 3.83 -16.40
CA GLN A 98 8.85 4.93 -15.79
C GLN A 98 7.98 5.74 -14.81
N ASN A 99 6.71 5.95 -15.13
CA ASN A 99 5.74 6.58 -14.22
C ASN A 99 5.52 5.71 -12.98
N PHE A 100 5.32 4.40 -13.14
CA PHE A 100 5.16 3.47 -12.03
C PHE A 100 6.36 3.53 -11.07
N LEU A 101 7.58 3.45 -11.59
CA LEU A 101 8.81 3.56 -10.79
C LEU A 101 8.91 4.92 -10.08
N THR A 102 8.56 6.00 -10.77
CA THR A 102 8.57 7.35 -10.18
C THR A 102 7.62 7.45 -9.00
N TYR A 103 6.37 6.97 -9.14
CA TYR A 103 5.40 6.98 -8.06
C TYR A 103 5.79 6.05 -6.91
N LEU A 104 6.34 4.87 -7.21
CA LEU A 104 6.85 3.94 -6.21
C LEU A 104 7.94 4.59 -5.34
N PHE A 105 8.94 5.20 -5.98
CA PHE A 105 10.04 5.86 -5.25
C PHE A 105 9.59 7.14 -4.53
N GLN A 106 8.61 7.89 -5.05
CA GLN A 106 8.05 9.03 -4.33
C GLN A 106 7.38 8.61 -3.01
N VAL A 107 6.64 7.50 -3.00
CA VAL A 107 6.04 6.96 -1.76
C VAL A 107 7.13 6.53 -0.78
N GLU A 108 8.15 5.82 -1.24
CA GLU A 108 9.25 5.36 -0.39
C GLU A 108 10.02 6.53 0.25
N CYS A 109 10.33 7.59 -0.51
CA CYS A 109 11.05 8.77 -0.02
C CYS A 109 10.21 9.65 0.94
N ASN A 110 8.93 9.88 0.66
CA ASN A 110 8.06 10.67 1.55
C ASN A 110 7.85 9.98 2.92
N THR A 111 8.10 8.66 3.01
CA THR A 111 8.02 7.89 4.26
C THR A 111 9.30 8.03 5.12
N GLN A 112 10.35 8.69 4.62
CA GLN A 112 11.58 8.99 5.37
C GLN A 112 11.57 10.39 5.99
N GLU A 113 11.02 11.42 5.34
CA GLU A 113 10.95 12.78 5.90
C GLU A 113 10.14 12.87 7.21
N GLY A 114 9.18 11.97 7.45
CA GLY A 114 8.43 11.92 8.71
C GLY A 114 9.13 11.20 9.87
N ARG A 115 10.32 10.61 9.67
CA ARG A 115 11.09 9.92 10.71
C ARG A 115 12.22 10.75 11.32
N ASP A 116 12.57 11.87 10.68
CA ASP A 116 13.65 12.76 11.09
C ASP A 116 13.15 14.06 11.77
N SER A 117 11.86 14.14 12.14
CA SER A 117 11.24 15.28 12.84
C SER A 117 10.78 14.95 14.25
#